data_AF-A0A349NHS0-F1
#
_entry.id   AF-A0A349NHS0-F1
#
_cell.length_a   1.000
_cell.length_b   1.000
_cell.length_c   1.000
_cell.angle_alpha   90.00
_cell.angle_beta   90.00
_cell.angle_gamma   90.00
#
_symmetry.space_group_name_H-M   'P 1'
#
loop_
_entity.id
_entity.type
_entity.pdbx_description
1 polymer ?
#
loop_
_entity_poly.entity_id
_entity_poly.type
_entity_poly.pdbx_seq_one_letter_code
_entity_poly.pdbx_strand_id
1 'polypeptide(L)'
;MNFKKSSYIYFFLAALLLSTLAMRGQKPQQVEPNTHQKVYCVINAENKTPMRDVVVHTNTEHWAMTDYTGSFMMRYDWDSAEVSKPGFISFKIYAKFMPDTIVMLPKSKHLNEVEVWGKDQRNESLKAMGESIRKQAAATPRASSGIITGDFLGWMDTRGRRDARHRKHAKQVLDSLSEKPDPIIQAYKDATGKGYTK
;
A
#
# COMPACT_ATOMS: atom_id res chain seq x y z
N MET A 1 41.81 57.73 -44.15
CA MET A 1 41.00 57.95 -42.93
C MET A 1 39.73 57.11 -43.01
N ASN A 2 39.73 55.85 -42.55
CA ASN A 2 38.52 54.97 -42.54
C ASN A 2 38.66 53.78 -41.56
N PHE A 3 39.20 53.99 -40.35
CA PHE A 3 39.40 52.90 -39.38
C PHE A 3 38.29 52.78 -38.30
N LYS A 4 37.28 53.68 -38.28
CA LYS A 4 36.27 53.70 -37.20
C LYS A 4 35.03 52.82 -37.44
N LYS A 5 34.71 52.42 -38.68
CA LYS A 5 33.49 51.63 -38.97
C LYS A 5 33.63 50.12 -38.70
N SER A 6 34.86 49.59 -38.74
CA SER A 6 35.13 48.15 -38.54
C SER A 6 35.02 47.74 -37.06
N SER A 7 35.45 48.60 -36.14
CA SER A 7 35.45 48.31 -34.69
C SER A 7 34.04 48.19 -34.10
N TYR A 8 33.06 48.98 -34.58
CA TYR A 8 31.68 48.93 -34.10
C TYR A 8 30.97 47.62 -34.47
N ILE A 9 31.35 46.99 -35.59
CA ILE A 9 30.74 45.73 -36.06
C ILE A 9 31.18 44.57 -35.17
N TYR A 10 32.46 44.54 -34.77
CA TYR A 10 32.96 43.54 -33.82
C TYR A 10 32.37 43.73 -32.42
N PHE A 11 32.13 44.96 -31.98
CA PHE A 11 31.41 45.24 -30.73
C PHE A 11 29.94 44.77 -30.78
N PHE A 12 29.25 44.98 -31.90
CA PHE A 12 27.88 44.49 -32.08
C PHE A 12 27.81 42.95 -32.14
N LEU A 13 28.74 42.29 -32.84
CA LEU A 13 28.81 40.83 -32.89
C LEU A 13 29.19 40.21 -31.53
N ALA A 14 30.09 40.84 -30.77
CA ALA A 14 30.44 40.39 -29.43
C ALA A 14 29.25 40.53 -28.44
N ALA A 15 28.48 41.61 -28.55
CA ALA A 15 27.27 41.81 -27.73
C ALA A 15 26.16 40.79 -28.06
N LEU A 16 26.05 40.38 -29.33
CA LEU A 16 25.07 39.40 -29.78
C LEU A 16 25.47 37.95 -29.37
N LEU A 17 26.76 37.66 -29.30
CA LEU A 17 27.26 36.39 -28.74
C LEU A 17 27.14 36.32 -27.21
N LEU A 18 27.26 37.44 -26.48
CA LEU A 18 27.07 37.45 -25.03
C LEU A 18 25.61 37.24 -24.61
N SER A 19 24.65 37.79 -25.37
CA SER A 19 23.22 37.65 -25.06
C SER A 19 22.69 36.22 -25.28
N THR A 20 23.26 35.49 -26.23
CA THR A 20 22.87 34.09 -26.51
C THR A 20 23.40 33.10 -25.47
N LEU A 21 24.54 33.37 -24.83
CA LEU A 21 25.00 32.59 -23.68
C LEU A 21 24.15 32.82 -22.41
N ALA A 22 23.64 34.03 -22.21
CA ALA A 22 22.81 34.36 -21.05
C ALA A 22 21.45 33.64 -21.06
N MET A 23 20.94 33.29 -22.25
CA MET A 23 19.65 32.60 -22.41
C MET A 23 19.70 31.09 -22.13
N ARG A 24 20.90 30.47 -22.09
CA ARG A 24 21.05 29.00 -21.91
C ARG A 24 21.10 28.55 -20.44
N GLY A 25 21.10 29.50 -19.50
CA GLY A 25 21.26 29.26 -18.06
C GLY A 25 19.97 29.32 -17.22
N GLN A 26 18.82 29.67 -17.80
CA GLN A 26 17.54 29.54 -17.10
C GLN A 26 17.07 28.08 -17.18
N LYS A 27 17.38 27.30 -16.14
CA LYS A 27 16.61 26.09 -15.84
C LYS A 27 15.13 26.47 -15.84
N PRO A 28 14.22 25.67 -16.43
CA PRO A 28 12.80 25.96 -16.37
C PRO A 28 12.43 26.14 -14.89
N GLN A 29 11.96 27.33 -14.58
CA GLN A 29 11.49 27.68 -13.24
C GLN A 29 10.29 26.77 -13.01
N GLN A 30 10.49 25.70 -12.22
CA GLN A 30 9.39 24.86 -11.79
C GLN A 30 8.44 25.77 -11.04
N VAL A 31 7.20 25.88 -11.52
CA VAL A 31 6.14 26.54 -10.79
C VAL A 31 5.90 25.68 -9.56
N GLU A 32 6.52 26.02 -8.44
CA GLU A 32 6.13 25.55 -7.13
C GLU A 32 4.62 25.82 -7.01
N PRO A 33 3.75 24.80 -6.93
CA PRO A 33 2.33 25.05 -6.76
C PRO A 33 2.20 25.82 -5.45
N ASN A 34 1.68 27.05 -5.55
CA ASN A 34 1.43 27.92 -4.42
C ASN A 34 0.50 27.17 -3.46
N THR A 35 1.10 26.44 -2.51
CA THR A 35 0.45 25.39 -1.72
C THR A 35 -0.28 26.00 -0.53
N HIS A 36 -0.12 27.31 -0.35
CA HIS A 36 -0.45 28.03 0.86
C HIS A 36 -1.94 28.43 0.98
N GLN A 37 -2.80 28.01 0.05
CA GLN A 37 -4.24 28.32 0.08
C GLN A 37 -5.09 27.18 -0.48
N LYS A 38 -4.93 25.96 0.03
CA LYS A 38 -5.90 24.89 -0.24
C LYS A 38 -7.10 25.07 0.68
N VAL A 39 -8.29 25.13 0.08
CA VAL A 39 -9.57 25.16 0.80
C VAL A 39 -10.03 23.72 0.94
N TYR A 40 -10.21 23.29 2.18
CA TYR A 40 -10.70 21.96 2.54
C TYR A 40 -12.17 22.04 2.94
N CYS A 41 -12.92 20.97 2.72
CA CYS A 41 -14.32 20.85 3.14
C CYS A 41 -14.50 19.67 4.08
N VAL A 42 -15.23 19.85 5.18
CA VAL A 42 -15.59 18.79 6.11
C VAL A 42 -17.06 18.44 5.95
N ILE A 43 -17.35 17.16 5.74
CA ILE A 43 -18.71 16.65 5.57
C ILE A 43 -19.04 15.54 6.55
N ASN A 44 -20.33 15.38 6.83
CA ASN A 44 -20.84 14.23 7.57
C ASN A 44 -20.91 13.02 6.65
N ALA A 45 -20.37 11.88 7.08
CA ALA A 45 -20.44 10.63 6.33
C ALA A 45 -21.87 10.18 6.00
N GLU A 46 -22.83 10.44 6.89
CA GLU A 46 -24.20 9.92 6.74
C GLU A 46 -24.99 10.70 5.69
N ASN A 47 -25.11 12.00 5.92
CA ASN A 47 -26.00 12.86 5.15
C ASN A 47 -25.28 13.55 3.99
N LYS A 48 -23.95 13.38 3.91
CA LYS A 48 -23.05 14.11 2.97
C LYS A 48 -23.23 15.62 3.06
N THR A 49 -23.67 16.11 4.22
CA THR A 49 -23.89 17.53 4.48
C THR A 49 -22.61 18.16 4.98
N PRO A 50 -22.30 19.39 4.54
CA PRO A 50 -21.18 20.14 5.09
C PRO A 50 -21.37 20.41 6.57
N MET A 51 -20.27 20.38 7.32
CA MET A 51 -20.29 20.48 8.77
C MET A 51 -19.63 21.77 9.25
N ARG A 52 -20.44 22.62 9.87
CA ARG A 52 -19.99 23.81 10.62
C ARG A 52 -19.36 23.42 11.95
N ASP A 53 -18.51 24.30 12.48
CA ASP A 53 -17.98 24.25 13.86
C ASP A 53 -17.12 23.00 14.12
N VAL A 54 -16.45 22.48 13.09
CA VAL A 54 -15.44 21.43 13.23
C VAL A 54 -14.11 22.10 13.53
N VAL A 55 -13.44 21.64 14.58
CA VAL A 55 -12.15 22.19 14.99
C VAL A 55 -11.02 21.33 14.44
N VAL A 56 -10.13 21.97 13.70
CA VAL A 56 -8.93 21.37 13.10
C VAL A 56 -7.72 21.90 13.85
N HIS A 57 -7.08 21.04 14.64
CA HIS A 57 -5.84 21.36 15.35
C HIS A 57 -4.64 20.85 14.56
N THR A 58 -3.66 21.70 14.29
CA THR A 58 -2.42 21.28 13.64
C THR A 58 -1.33 20.97 14.66
N ASN A 59 -0.28 20.27 14.21
CA ASN A 59 0.92 20.06 15.02
C ASN A 59 1.59 21.38 15.45
N THR A 60 1.45 22.43 14.65
CA THR A 60 2.05 23.76 14.86
C THR A 60 1.27 24.63 15.86
N GLU A 61 0.43 24.04 16.71
CA GLU A 61 -0.43 24.71 17.70
C GLU A 61 -1.42 25.73 17.10
N HIS A 62 -1.56 25.74 15.77
CA HIS A 62 -2.58 26.52 15.09
C HIS A 62 -3.87 25.72 15.02
N TRP A 63 -4.98 26.44 15.10
CA TRP A 63 -6.29 25.85 14.95
C TRP A 63 -7.11 26.65 13.95
N ALA A 64 -7.96 25.94 13.23
CA ALA A 64 -8.96 26.52 12.36
C ALA A 64 -10.31 25.87 12.66
N MET A 65 -11.37 26.63 12.41
CA MET A 65 -12.74 26.18 12.58
C MET A 65 -13.46 26.28 11.25
N THR A 66 -14.36 25.33 10.95
CA THR A 66 -15.10 25.33 9.69
C THR A 66 -16.25 26.33 9.68
N ASP A 67 -16.43 26.98 8.53
CA ASP A 67 -17.51 27.91 8.26
C ASP A 67 -18.87 27.20 8.09
N TYR A 68 -19.94 27.97 7.84
CA TYR A 68 -21.29 27.43 7.60
C TYR A 68 -21.38 26.50 6.37
N THR A 69 -20.46 26.65 5.41
CA THR A 69 -20.31 25.77 4.25
C THR A 69 -19.48 24.52 4.54
N GLY A 70 -19.01 24.34 5.78
CA GLY A 70 -18.09 23.28 6.16
C GLY A 70 -16.67 23.46 5.62
N SER A 71 -16.35 24.61 5.04
CA SER A 71 -15.04 24.89 4.48
C SER A 71 -14.10 25.45 5.54
N PHE A 72 -12.81 25.15 5.43
CA PHE A 72 -11.76 25.81 6.18
C PHE A 72 -10.49 25.94 5.33
N MET A 73 -9.65 26.91 5.69
CA MET A 73 -8.35 27.12 5.07
C MET A 73 -7.32 27.32 6.17
N MET A 74 -6.18 26.63 6.07
CA MET A 74 -5.05 26.82 6.97
C MET A 74 -4.03 27.74 6.31
N ARG A 75 -3.61 28.80 7.03
CA ARG A 75 -2.63 29.77 6.50
C ARG A 75 -1.18 29.31 6.60
N TYR A 76 -0.92 28.41 7.53
CA TYR A 76 0.42 27.91 7.85
C TYR A 76 0.59 26.51 7.30
N ASP A 77 1.81 26.14 6.96
CA ASP A 77 2.12 24.77 6.58
C ASP A 77 2.11 23.86 7.82
N TRP A 78 1.59 22.66 7.65
CA TRP A 78 1.45 21.68 8.72
C TRP A 78 1.65 20.27 8.17
N ASP A 79 2.15 19.35 8.99
CA ASP A 79 2.39 17.95 8.59
C ASP A 79 1.26 17.01 9.04
N SER A 80 0.66 17.28 10.20
CA SER A 80 -0.52 16.57 10.67
C SER A 80 -1.57 17.50 11.28
N ALA A 81 -2.83 17.15 11.05
CA ALA A 81 -4.00 17.83 11.56
C ALA A 81 -4.93 16.82 12.25
N GLU A 82 -5.40 17.17 13.43
CA GLU A 82 -6.43 16.47 14.17
C GLU A 82 -7.76 17.17 13.96
N VAL A 83 -8.73 16.44 13.42
CA VAL A 83 -10.08 16.94 13.16
C VAL A 83 -10.99 16.44 14.25
N SER A 84 -11.66 17.35 14.94
CA SER A 84 -12.46 17.05 16.13
C SER A 84 -13.79 17.79 16.12
N LYS A 85 -14.85 17.09 16.53
CA LYS A 85 -16.18 17.67 16.77
C LYS A 85 -16.95 16.84 17.80
N PRO A 86 -17.68 17.46 18.73
CA PRO A 86 -18.56 16.74 19.65
C PRO A 86 -19.58 15.87 18.90
N GLY A 87 -19.76 14.62 19.33
CA GLY A 87 -20.66 13.65 18.70
C GLY A 87 -20.07 12.92 17.49
N PHE A 88 -18.85 13.25 17.08
CA PHE A 88 -18.12 12.59 16.00
C PHE A 88 -16.82 11.95 16.52
N ILE A 89 -16.28 11.02 15.74
CA ILE A 89 -14.98 10.40 16.01
C ILE A 89 -13.89 11.38 15.58
N SER A 90 -12.97 11.70 16.50
CA SER A 90 -11.77 12.48 16.17
C SER A 90 -10.72 11.58 15.53
N PHE A 91 -10.00 12.13 14.55
CA PHE A 91 -8.92 11.41 13.88
C PHE A 91 -7.85 12.37 13.39
N LYS A 92 -6.65 11.81 13.22
CA LYS A 92 -5.47 12.53 12.79
C LYS A 92 -5.16 12.19 11.33
N ILE A 93 -4.99 13.21 10.51
CA ILE A 93 -4.68 13.11 9.08
C ILE A 93 -3.33 13.78 8.84
N TYR A 94 -2.53 13.21 7.94
CA TYR A 94 -1.29 13.82 7.49
C TYR A 94 -1.53 14.66 6.23
N ALA A 95 -0.91 15.83 6.14
CA ALA A 95 -1.07 16.77 5.02
C ALA A 95 -0.75 16.12 3.66
N LYS A 96 0.23 15.20 3.63
CA LYS A 96 0.64 14.46 2.43
C LYS A 96 -0.47 13.59 1.83
N PHE A 97 -1.40 13.13 2.67
CA PHE A 97 -2.50 12.23 2.28
C PHE A 97 -3.87 12.89 2.46
N MET A 98 -3.90 14.22 2.66
CA MET A 98 -5.11 14.96 2.94
C MET A 98 -5.94 15.09 1.66
N PRO A 99 -7.14 14.49 1.58
CA PRO A 99 -8.06 14.76 0.48
C PRO A 99 -8.64 16.18 0.62
N ASP A 100 -9.16 16.74 -0.49
CA ASP A 100 -9.83 18.04 -0.46
C ASP A 100 -11.12 18.00 0.38
N THR A 101 -11.73 16.82 0.53
CA THR A 101 -12.94 16.60 1.35
C THR A 101 -12.66 15.61 2.47
N ILE A 102 -12.86 16.05 3.70
CA ILE A 102 -12.71 15.27 4.92
C ILE A 102 -14.08 14.75 5.35
N VAL A 103 -14.17 13.45 5.60
CA VAL A 103 -15.42 12.80 6.00
C VAL A 103 -15.36 12.46 7.48
N MET A 104 -16.27 13.03 8.28
CA MET A 104 -16.39 12.71 9.71
C MET A 104 -17.44 11.63 9.95
N LEU A 105 -17.10 10.69 10.82
CA LEU A 105 -17.97 9.60 11.25
C LEU A 105 -18.63 9.94 12.60
N PRO A 106 -19.96 9.79 12.74
CA PRO A 106 -20.64 10.01 14.01
C PRO A 106 -20.31 8.89 15.01
N LYS A 107 -20.12 9.27 16.28
CA LYS A 107 -19.71 8.35 17.35
C LYS A 107 -20.79 7.35 17.75
N SER A 108 -22.07 7.69 17.53
CA SER A 108 -23.23 6.87 17.91
C SER A 108 -23.39 5.61 17.07
N LYS A 109 -22.79 5.54 15.88
CA LYS A 109 -22.85 4.36 15.02
C LYS A 109 -21.56 3.58 15.15
N HIS A 110 -21.61 2.54 15.99
CA HIS A 110 -20.58 1.51 15.98
C HIS A 110 -20.67 0.74 14.67
N LEU A 111 -19.56 0.68 13.91
CA LEU A 111 -19.44 -0.22 12.78
C LEU A 111 -19.32 -1.64 13.34
N ASN A 112 -20.45 -2.34 13.48
CA ASN A 112 -20.49 -3.65 14.14
C ASN A 112 -19.81 -4.77 13.33
N GLU A 113 -19.79 -4.68 12.00
CA GLU A 113 -19.31 -5.76 11.15
C GLU A 113 -18.74 -5.22 9.84
N VAL A 114 -17.57 -5.73 9.45
CA VAL A 114 -16.94 -5.45 8.17
C VAL A 114 -16.96 -6.76 7.39
N GLU A 115 -17.91 -6.90 6.47
CA GLU A 115 -17.96 -8.04 5.57
C GLU A 115 -16.94 -7.82 4.44
N VAL A 116 -15.94 -8.70 4.34
CA VAL A 116 -14.92 -8.64 3.30
C VAL A 116 -15.41 -9.40 2.08
N TRP A 117 -15.80 -8.66 1.04
CA TRP A 117 -16.20 -9.24 -0.24
C TRP A 117 -14.97 -9.41 -1.12
N GLY A 118 -14.56 -10.67 -1.36
CA GLY A 118 -13.46 -10.99 -2.24
C GLY A 118 -13.75 -12.27 -3.01
N LYS A 119 -13.45 -12.29 -4.31
CA LYS A 119 -13.48 -13.53 -5.08
C LYS A 119 -12.44 -14.47 -4.45
N ASP A 120 -12.89 -15.61 -3.95
CA ASP A 120 -12.06 -16.55 -3.19
C ASP A 120 -11.04 -17.22 -4.14
N GLN A 121 -9.94 -16.50 -4.44
CA GLN A 121 -8.85 -16.96 -5.32
C GLN A 121 -8.16 -18.22 -4.79
N ARG A 122 -8.49 -18.65 -3.56
CA ARG A 122 -8.07 -19.92 -2.97
C ARG A 122 -8.51 -21.10 -3.85
N ASN A 123 -9.73 -21.09 -4.37
CA ASN A 123 -10.21 -22.19 -5.23
C ASN A 123 -9.54 -22.21 -6.61
N GLU A 124 -9.27 -21.04 -7.19
CA GLU A 124 -8.59 -20.93 -8.49
C GLU A 124 -7.11 -21.30 -8.37
N SER A 125 -6.44 -20.87 -7.30
CA SER A 125 -5.05 -21.23 -7.01
C SER A 125 -4.88 -22.71 -6.64
N LEU A 126 -5.81 -23.30 -5.87
CA LEU A 126 -5.83 -24.75 -5.58
C LEU A 126 -6.08 -25.59 -6.85
N LYS A 127 -6.97 -25.14 -7.75
CA LYS A 127 -7.17 -25.81 -9.04
C LYS A 127 -5.94 -25.71 -9.94
N ALA A 128 -5.34 -24.51 -10.06
CA ALA A 128 -4.12 -24.31 -10.84
C ALA A 128 -2.93 -25.14 -10.30
N MET A 129 -2.81 -25.25 -8.97
CA MET A 129 -1.81 -26.10 -8.32
C MET A 129 -2.14 -27.59 -8.49
N GLY A 130 -3.40 -28.00 -8.38
CA GLY A 130 -3.82 -29.38 -8.63
C GLY A 130 -3.58 -29.82 -10.07
N GLU A 131 -3.79 -28.94 -11.04
CA GLU A 131 -3.49 -29.18 -12.46
C GLU A 131 -1.99 -29.25 -12.74
N SER A 132 -1.18 -28.39 -12.13
CA SER A 132 0.28 -28.46 -12.28
C SER A 132 0.87 -29.72 -11.64
N ILE A 133 0.37 -30.13 -10.47
CA ILE A 133 0.73 -31.39 -9.82
C ILE A 133 0.28 -32.59 -10.66
N ARG A 134 -0.93 -32.58 -11.22
CA ARG A 134 -1.39 -33.65 -12.12
C ARG A 134 -0.56 -33.75 -13.40
N LYS A 135 -0.21 -32.61 -14.00
CA LYS A 135 0.67 -32.57 -15.18
C LYS A 135 2.08 -33.06 -14.86
N GLN A 136 2.65 -32.68 -13.71
CA GLN A 136 3.93 -33.19 -13.25
C GLN A 136 3.87 -34.69 -12.89
N ALA A 137 2.78 -35.17 -12.28
CA ALA A 137 2.58 -36.59 -11.97
C ALA A 137 2.30 -37.45 -13.22
N ALA A 138 1.79 -36.85 -14.30
CA ALA A 138 1.62 -37.50 -15.59
C ALA A 138 2.92 -37.49 -16.42
N ALA A 139 3.73 -36.43 -16.30
CA ALA A 139 5.03 -36.30 -16.96
C ALA A 139 6.15 -37.07 -16.24
N THR A 140 5.98 -37.39 -14.96
CA THR A 140 6.86 -38.31 -14.24
C THR A 140 6.46 -39.73 -14.63
N PRO A 141 7.31 -40.50 -15.35
CA PRO A 141 6.99 -41.88 -15.64
C PRO A 141 6.83 -42.62 -14.31
N ARG A 142 5.62 -43.13 -14.05
CA ARG A 142 5.44 -44.16 -13.02
C ARG A 142 6.36 -45.29 -13.43
N ALA A 143 7.39 -45.57 -12.63
CA ALA A 143 8.11 -46.82 -12.75
C ALA A 143 7.04 -47.90 -12.77
N SER A 144 6.91 -48.56 -13.92
CA SER A 144 5.98 -49.66 -14.08
C SER A 144 6.29 -50.62 -12.95
N SER A 145 5.28 -50.90 -12.12
CA SER A 145 5.24 -52.11 -11.31
C SER A 145 5.10 -53.26 -12.30
N GLY A 146 6.17 -53.52 -13.05
CA GLY A 146 6.28 -54.52 -14.09
C GLY A 146 7.11 -55.66 -13.54
N ILE A 147 6.42 -56.77 -13.31
CA ILE A 147 6.86 -58.05 -12.74
C ILE A 147 8.05 -58.72 -13.50
N ILE A 148 8.71 -58.07 -14.47
CA ILE A 148 9.64 -58.74 -15.40
C ILE A 148 11.06 -58.13 -15.44
N THR A 149 11.36 -57.07 -14.69
CA THR A 149 12.73 -56.53 -14.63
C THR A 149 13.09 -55.98 -13.23
N GLY A 150 13.50 -56.88 -12.33
CA GLY A 150 14.49 -56.55 -11.30
C GLY A 150 14.00 -55.82 -10.06
N ASP A 151 13.01 -56.36 -9.35
CA ASP A 151 12.68 -55.97 -7.96
C ASP A 151 13.74 -56.46 -6.92
N PHE A 152 14.99 -56.64 -7.37
CA PHE A 152 16.16 -57.03 -6.57
C PHE A 152 17.17 -55.89 -6.39
N LEU A 153 16.98 -54.74 -7.04
CA LEU A 153 17.88 -53.57 -6.94
C LEU A 153 17.21 -52.32 -6.35
N GLY A 154 15.94 -52.39 -5.92
CA GLY A 154 15.26 -51.28 -5.24
C GLY A 154 15.92 -50.89 -3.90
N TRP A 155 16.64 -51.82 -3.27
CA TRP A 155 17.47 -51.53 -2.10
C TRP A 155 18.71 -50.67 -2.43
N MET A 156 19.13 -50.61 -3.70
CA MET A 156 20.31 -49.87 -4.15
C MET A 156 19.96 -48.48 -4.72
N ASP A 157 18.66 -48.17 -4.88
CA ASP A 157 18.25 -46.82 -5.25
C ASP A 157 18.36 -45.85 -4.06
N THR A 158 19.51 -45.17 -4.01
CA THR A 158 19.82 -44.15 -3.01
C THR A 158 18.88 -42.94 -3.10
N ARG A 159 18.28 -42.68 -4.27
CA ARG A 159 17.35 -41.55 -4.47
C ARG A 159 15.98 -41.86 -3.86
N GLY A 160 15.42 -43.03 -4.14
CA GLY A 160 14.15 -43.47 -3.54
C GLY A 160 14.20 -43.53 -2.01
N ARG A 161 15.34 -43.92 -1.42
CA ARG A 161 15.55 -43.90 0.05
C ARG A 161 15.57 -42.48 0.64
N ARG A 162 16.14 -41.50 -0.06
CA ARG A 162 16.13 -40.09 0.37
C ARG A 162 14.71 -39.54 0.38
N ASP A 163 13.96 -39.77 -0.70
CA ASP A 163 12.59 -39.28 -0.83
C ASP A 163 11.64 -39.97 0.16
N ALA A 164 11.86 -41.25 0.45
CA ALA A 164 11.14 -41.95 1.51
C ALA A 164 11.39 -41.33 2.90
N ARG A 165 12.62 -40.86 3.20
CA ARG A 165 12.92 -40.16 4.46
C ARG A 165 12.22 -38.80 4.54
N HIS A 166 12.26 -38.01 3.47
CA HIS A 166 11.56 -36.71 3.44
C HIS A 166 10.04 -36.87 3.56
N ARG A 167 9.44 -37.88 2.90
CA ARG A 167 8.01 -38.18 3.08
C ARG A 167 7.67 -38.60 4.50
N LYS A 168 8.49 -39.45 5.14
CA LYS A 168 8.31 -39.84 6.54
C LYS A 168 8.42 -38.63 7.48
N HIS A 169 9.40 -37.76 7.27
CA HIS A 169 9.57 -36.56 8.09
C HIS A 169 8.42 -35.57 7.90
N ALA A 170 8.00 -35.30 6.65
CA ALA A 170 6.84 -34.46 6.38
C ALA A 170 5.56 -35.02 7.01
N LYS A 171 5.37 -36.35 6.98
CA LYS A 171 4.25 -37.01 7.66
C LYS A 171 4.31 -36.82 9.18
N GLN A 172 5.49 -37.00 9.79
CA GLN A 172 5.67 -36.77 11.24
C GLN A 172 5.38 -35.31 11.62
N VAL A 173 5.83 -34.35 10.82
CA VAL A 173 5.54 -32.92 11.04
C VAL A 173 4.03 -32.68 10.95
N LEU A 174 3.36 -33.24 9.94
CA LEU A 174 1.91 -33.10 9.76
C LEU A 174 1.13 -33.76 10.90
N ASP A 175 1.50 -34.97 11.31
CA ASP A 175 0.90 -35.68 12.44
C ASP A 175 1.08 -34.85 13.74
N SER A 176 2.29 -34.31 13.98
CA SER A 176 2.57 -33.44 15.13
C SER A 176 1.81 -32.11 15.13
N LEU A 177 1.39 -31.64 13.95
CA LEU A 177 0.61 -30.42 13.81
C LEU A 177 -0.89 -30.70 13.97
N SER A 178 -1.34 -31.90 13.62
CA SER A 178 -2.73 -32.35 13.83
C SER A 178 -3.03 -32.63 15.31
N GLU A 179 -2.03 -33.03 16.09
CA GLU A 179 -2.18 -33.22 17.55
C GLU A 179 -2.27 -31.90 18.32
N LYS A 180 -1.72 -30.81 17.77
CA LYS A 180 -1.77 -29.47 18.37
C LYS A 180 -3.03 -28.73 17.89
N PRO A 181 -3.68 -27.92 18.74
CA PRO A 181 -4.79 -27.09 18.28
C PRO A 181 -4.27 -26.08 17.25
N ASP A 182 -5.11 -25.78 16.25
CA ASP A 182 -4.72 -24.97 15.09
C ASP A 182 -3.89 -23.74 15.51
N PRO A 183 -2.73 -23.48 14.88
CA PRO A 183 -1.81 -22.42 15.28
C PRO A 183 -2.46 -21.03 15.26
N ILE A 184 -3.50 -20.87 14.44
CA ILE A 184 -4.31 -19.65 14.35
C ILE A 184 -5.17 -19.48 15.61
N ILE A 185 -5.80 -20.55 16.09
CA ILE A 185 -6.60 -20.54 17.31
C ILE A 185 -5.69 -20.32 18.53
N GLN A 186 -4.49 -20.89 18.53
CA GLN A 186 -3.47 -20.62 19.56
C GLN A 186 -3.04 -19.15 19.57
N ALA A 187 -2.62 -18.61 18.42
CA ALA A 187 -2.21 -17.21 18.31
C ALA A 187 -3.33 -16.24 18.74
N TYR A 188 -4.59 -16.57 18.40
CA TYR A 188 -5.76 -15.82 18.87
C TYR A 188 -5.91 -15.88 20.39
N LYS A 189 -5.82 -17.07 21.00
CA LYS A 189 -5.87 -17.25 22.45
C LYS A 189 -4.74 -16.51 23.16
N ASP A 190 -3.53 -16.55 22.62
CA ASP A 190 -2.35 -15.87 23.19
C ASP A 190 -2.50 -14.35 23.11
N ALA A 191 -3.06 -13.83 22.01
CA ALA A 191 -3.26 -12.40 21.81
C ALA A 191 -4.43 -11.81 22.62
N THR A 192 -5.51 -12.57 22.81
CA THR A 192 -6.76 -12.05 23.42
C THR A 192 -7.09 -12.63 24.79
N GLY A 193 -6.41 -13.71 25.22
CA GLY A 193 -6.68 -14.41 26.48
C GLY A 193 -8.05 -15.12 26.53
N LYS A 194 -8.80 -15.16 25.42
CA LYS A 194 -10.14 -15.73 25.34
C LYS A 194 -10.15 -16.94 24.40
N GLY A 195 -10.94 -17.95 24.74
CA GLY A 195 -11.18 -19.09 23.86
C GLY A 195 -11.98 -18.68 22.63
N TYR A 196 -11.62 -19.19 21.46
CA TYR A 196 -12.38 -19.00 20.23
C TYR A 196 -13.72 -19.74 20.35
N THR A 197 -14.83 -19.01 20.43
CA THR A 197 -16.19 -19.54 20.33
C THR A 197 -16.65 -19.38 18.89
N LYS A 198 -17.06 -20.50 18.26
CA LYS A 198 -17.69 -20.50 16.93
C LYS A 198 -19.05 -19.84 16.97
#